data_AF-A0A2V8F8R4-F1
#
_entry.id   AF-A0A2V8F8R4-F1
#
_cell.length_a   1.000
_cell.length_b   1.000
_cell.length_c   1.000
_cell.angle_alpha   90.00
_cell.angle_beta   90.00
_cell.angle_gamma   90.00
#
_symmetry.space_group_name_H-M   'P 1'
#
loop_
_entity.id
_entity.type
_entity.pdbx_description
1 polymer ?
#
loop_
_entity_poly.entity_id
_entity_poly.type
_entity_poly.pdbx_seq_one_letter_code
_entity_poly.pdbx_strand_id
1 'polypeptide(L)'
;MLLGCAKTEEYKIGQRIDMGPFSFRVVGADEGRWSSVRTVNILFQLDRDDTAPFTTDFWESFVYRMQLVDEARNTFPVDPKPVSPVYRGGRQRSSQYRAEVRLIPSHEGVRDAARIGKDPRAFRLIIDNPAAAADQPRRVSVQLR
;
A
#
# COMPACT_ATOMS: atom_id res chain seq x y z
N MET A 1 30.43 -7.87 -3.18
CA MET A 1 29.07 -7.72 -2.61
C MET A 1 28.09 -7.70 -3.78
N LEU A 2 27.50 -8.84 -4.13
CA LEU A 2 26.49 -8.90 -5.19
C LEU A 2 25.21 -8.26 -4.63
N LEU A 3 24.93 -7.03 -5.07
CA LEU A 3 23.61 -6.42 -5.01
C LEU A 3 22.66 -7.29 -5.84
N GLY A 4 22.17 -8.37 -5.24
CA GLY A 4 21.06 -9.12 -5.82
C GLY A 4 19.90 -8.16 -5.93
N CYS A 5 19.52 -7.78 -7.15
CA CYS A 5 18.29 -7.05 -7.40
C CYS A 5 17.16 -7.78 -6.68
N ALA A 6 16.65 -7.21 -5.59
CA ALA A 6 15.53 -7.79 -4.89
C ALA A 6 14.39 -7.94 -5.89
N LYS A 7 14.04 -9.18 -6.22
CA LYS A 7 13.00 -9.49 -7.19
C LYS A 7 11.68 -8.95 -6.66
N THR A 8 10.97 -8.18 -7.48
CA THR A 8 9.61 -7.77 -7.17
C THR A 8 8.70 -8.96 -7.42
N GLU A 9 7.90 -9.33 -6.42
CA GLU A 9 6.91 -10.40 -6.53
C GLU A 9 5.55 -9.83 -6.92
N GLU A 10 4.88 -10.47 -7.87
CA GLU A 10 3.59 -10.02 -8.40
C GLU A 10 2.44 -10.70 -7.66
N TYR A 11 1.50 -9.88 -7.19
CA TYR A 11 0.29 -10.28 -6.48
C TYR A 11 -0.94 -9.68 -7.15
N LYS A 12 -2.09 -10.31 -6.94
CA LYS A 12 -3.41 -9.86 -7.37
C LYS A 12 -4.20 -9.36 -6.15
N ILE A 13 -5.15 -8.45 -6.38
CA ILE A 13 -6.17 -8.12 -5.38
C ILE A 13 -6.80 -9.40 -4.82
N GLY A 14 -6.96 -9.43 -3.49
CA GLY A 14 -7.51 -10.56 -2.73
C GLY A 14 -6.51 -11.67 -2.39
N GLN A 15 -5.28 -11.64 -2.92
CA GLN A 15 -4.25 -12.59 -2.50
C GLN A 15 -3.65 -12.18 -1.15
N ARG A 16 -3.38 -13.18 -0.30
CA ARG A 16 -2.67 -12.99 0.97
C ARG A 16 -1.22 -12.63 0.68
N ILE A 17 -0.73 -11.64 1.43
CA ILE A 17 0.63 -11.12 1.40
C ILE A 17 1.14 -11.17 2.84
N ASP A 18 2.28 -11.82 3.04
CA ASP A 18 2.96 -11.89 4.33
C ASP A 18 4.21 -11.00 4.27
N MET A 19 4.24 -9.90 5.03
CA MET A 19 5.36 -8.95 5.06
C MET A 19 5.65 -8.49 6.50
N GLY A 20 6.82 -8.84 7.01
CA GLY A 20 7.21 -8.56 8.38
C GLY A 20 6.26 -9.30 9.34
N PRO A 21 5.73 -8.62 10.38
CA PRO A 21 4.78 -9.23 11.30
C PRO A 21 3.33 -9.27 10.77
N PHE A 22 3.09 -8.78 9.54
CA PHE A 22 1.73 -8.61 9.02
C PHE A 22 1.41 -9.62 7.94
N SER A 23 0.21 -10.18 8.06
CA SER A 23 -0.48 -10.92 7.00
C SER A 23 -1.68 -10.09 6.57
N PHE A 24 -1.78 -9.75 5.30
CA PHE A 24 -2.83 -8.87 4.80
C PHE A 24 -3.19 -9.14 3.34
N ARG A 25 -4.24 -8.45 2.87
CA ARG A 25 -4.68 -8.45 1.47
C ARG A 25 -4.99 -7.02 1.05
N VAL A 26 -4.66 -6.68 -0.19
CA VAL A 26 -5.31 -5.56 -0.87
C VAL A 26 -6.65 -6.09 -1.37
N VAL A 27 -7.76 -5.60 -0.83
CA VAL A 27 -9.10 -6.16 -1.11
C VAL A 27 -9.87 -5.40 -2.19
N GLY A 28 -9.48 -4.16 -2.47
CA GLY A 28 -10.10 -3.38 -3.53
C GLY A 28 -9.37 -2.07 -3.76
N ALA A 29 -9.59 -1.51 -4.95
CA ALA A 29 -9.28 -0.14 -5.25
C ALA A 29 -10.45 0.49 -6.02
N ASP A 30 -10.73 1.76 -5.75
CA ASP A 30 -11.82 2.49 -6.38
C ASP A 30 -11.39 3.90 -6.75
N GLU A 31 -12.05 4.48 -7.74
CA GLU A 31 -11.86 5.88 -8.07
C GLU A 31 -12.66 6.76 -7.10
N GLY A 32 -12.04 7.84 -6.66
CA GLY A 32 -12.69 8.88 -5.89
C GLY A 32 -12.47 10.26 -6.50
N ARG A 33 -13.19 11.24 -5.96
CA ARG A 33 -12.95 12.66 -6.23
C ARG A 33 -12.98 13.44 -4.93
N TRP A 34 -11.86 14.06 -4.60
CA TRP A 34 -11.75 14.99 -3.47
C TRP A 34 -11.55 16.41 -4.00
N SER A 35 -12.52 17.31 -3.80
CA SER A 35 -12.41 18.74 -4.17
C SER A 35 -11.79 18.96 -5.56
N SER A 36 -12.32 18.28 -6.58
CA SER A 36 -11.87 18.31 -7.99
C SER A 36 -10.54 17.60 -8.30
N VAL A 37 -9.85 17.04 -7.31
CA VAL A 37 -8.67 16.18 -7.51
C VAL A 37 -9.11 14.73 -7.62
N ARG A 38 -8.60 14.02 -8.64
CA ARG A 38 -8.82 12.57 -8.78
C ARG A 38 -8.08 11.83 -7.68
N THR A 39 -8.73 10.84 -7.10
CA THR A 39 -8.13 9.99 -6.09
C THR A 39 -8.26 8.52 -6.47
N VAL A 40 -7.30 7.72 -6.03
CA VAL A 40 -7.40 6.27 -5.99
C VAL A 40 -7.50 5.87 -4.53
N ASN A 41 -8.62 5.29 -4.16
CA ASN A 41 -8.82 4.70 -2.86
C ASN A 41 -8.34 3.26 -2.89
N ILE A 42 -7.64 2.83 -1.84
CA ILE A 42 -7.14 1.46 -1.71
C ILE A 42 -7.58 0.94 -0.35
N LEU A 43 -8.21 -0.23 -0.32
CA LEU A 43 -8.61 -0.89 0.90
C LEU A 43 -7.69 -2.09 1.19
N PHE A 44 -7.15 -2.10 2.40
CA PHE A 44 -6.35 -3.17 2.96
C PHE A 44 -7.13 -3.88 4.05
N GLN A 45 -7.07 -5.21 4.06
CA GLN A 45 -7.61 -6.06 5.12
C GLN A 45 -6.46 -6.84 5.74
N LEU A 46 -6.24 -6.68 7.04
CA LEU A 46 -5.30 -7.49 7.80
C LEU A 46 -5.97 -8.77 8.27
N ASP A 47 -5.22 -9.87 8.21
CA ASP A 47 -5.54 -11.11 8.93
C ASP A 47 -5.20 -10.88 10.40
N ARG A 48 -6.23 -10.60 11.20
CA ARG A 48 -6.08 -10.24 12.61
C ARG A 48 -5.89 -11.50 13.45
N ASP A 49 -4.79 -11.55 14.19
CA ASP A 49 -4.65 -12.42 15.36
C ASP A 49 -5.03 -11.60 16.61
N ASP A 50 -6.17 -11.94 17.21
CA ASP A 50 -6.67 -11.25 18.39
C ASP A 50 -5.89 -11.54 19.67
N THR A 51 -5.11 -12.62 19.66
CA THR A 51 -4.26 -13.04 20.77
C THR A 51 -2.89 -12.36 20.74
N ALA A 52 -2.49 -11.80 19.59
CA ALA A 52 -1.23 -11.10 19.45
C ALA A 52 -1.19 -9.82 20.30
N PRO A 53 -0.03 -9.50 20.91
CA PRO A 53 0.14 -8.26 21.66
C PRO A 53 -0.04 -7.05 20.74
N PHE A 54 -0.44 -5.91 21.31
CA PHE A 54 -0.45 -4.65 20.57
C PHE A 54 0.99 -4.25 20.26
N THR A 55 1.39 -4.33 18.99
CA THR A 55 2.72 -3.92 18.49
C THR A 55 2.63 -2.58 17.75
N THR A 56 3.70 -2.19 17.06
CA THR A 56 3.67 -1.12 16.05
C THR A 56 2.55 -1.35 15.06
N ASP A 57 1.83 -0.29 14.72
CA ASP A 57 0.67 -0.35 13.84
C ASP A 57 1.08 -0.66 12.38
N PHE A 58 0.14 -1.14 11.58
CA PHE A 58 0.40 -1.44 10.16
C PHE A 58 0.87 -0.20 9.41
N TRP A 59 0.19 0.93 9.59
CA TRP A 59 0.54 2.16 8.89
C TRP A 59 1.96 2.63 9.23
N GLU A 60 2.33 2.56 10.51
CA GLU A 60 3.65 3.01 10.99
C GLU A 60 4.77 2.15 10.40
N SER A 61 4.51 0.86 10.19
CA SER A 61 5.48 -0.08 9.64
C SER A 61 5.73 0.12 8.13
N PHE A 62 4.74 0.65 7.42
CA PHE A 62 4.79 0.85 5.97
C PHE A 62 4.78 2.32 5.55
N VAL A 63 4.91 3.24 6.50
CA VAL A 63 5.00 4.67 6.22
C VAL A 63 6.17 4.94 5.26
N TYR A 64 5.89 5.62 4.15
CA TYR A 64 6.85 5.86 3.06
C TYR A 64 7.39 4.60 2.35
N ARG A 65 6.77 3.44 2.54
CA ARG A 65 7.14 2.16 1.88
C ARG A 65 6.13 1.69 0.85
N MET A 66 5.08 2.47 0.62
CA MET A 66 4.05 2.17 -0.36
C MET A 66 3.93 3.29 -1.39
N GLN A 67 3.76 2.91 -2.65
CA GLN A 67 3.55 3.85 -3.75
C GLN A 67 2.64 3.27 -4.83
N LEU A 68 1.80 4.11 -5.41
CA LEU A 68 1.16 3.84 -6.70
C LEU A 68 2.14 4.19 -7.81
N VAL A 69 2.21 3.32 -8.81
CA VAL A 69 3.02 3.53 -10.02
C VAL A 69 2.13 3.26 -11.23
N ASP A 70 2.05 4.22 -12.15
CA ASP A 70 1.35 4.03 -13.42
C ASP A 70 2.29 3.57 -14.55
N GLU A 71 1.72 3.32 -15.74
CA GLU A 71 2.47 2.91 -16.92
C GLU A 71 3.50 3.95 -17.39
N ALA A 72 3.25 5.24 -17.14
CA ALA A 72 4.17 6.33 -17.45
C ALA A 72 5.27 6.50 -16.37
N ARG A 73 5.29 5.61 -15.36
CA ARG A 73 6.20 5.64 -14.21
C ARG A 73 6.05 6.89 -13.34
N ASN A 74 4.86 7.50 -13.33
CA ASN A 74 4.51 8.47 -12.31
C ASN A 74 4.31 7.73 -10.98
N THR A 75 4.81 8.31 -9.90
CA THR A 75 4.69 7.71 -8.56
C THR A 75 3.95 8.62 -7.59
N PHE A 76 3.10 8.00 -6.76
CA PHE A 76 2.33 8.68 -5.73
C PHE A 76 2.46 7.91 -4.41
N PRO A 77 2.80 8.57 -3.29
CA PRO A 77 2.91 7.91 -2.00
C PRO A 77 1.56 7.38 -1.55
N VAL A 78 1.56 6.21 -0.94
CA VAL A 78 0.37 5.61 -0.35
C VAL A 78 0.52 5.64 1.17
N ASP A 79 -0.47 6.22 1.83
CA ASP A 79 -0.52 6.35 3.28
C ASP A 79 -1.83 5.70 3.80
N PRO A 80 -1.78 4.43 4.22
CA PRO A 80 -2.96 3.71 4.67
C PRO A 80 -3.37 4.14 6.08
N LYS A 81 -4.56 4.72 6.24
CA LYS A 81 -5.09 5.10 7.57
C LYS A 81 -6.00 4.02 8.14
N PRO A 82 -5.94 3.74 9.45
CA PRO A 82 -6.79 2.72 10.07
C PRO A 82 -8.27 3.11 9.97
N VAL A 83 -9.11 2.12 9.70
CA VAL A 83 -10.58 2.25 9.71
C VAL A 83 -11.08 1.66 11.02
N SER A 84 -11.83 2.42 11.81
CA SER A 84 -12.36 1.99 13.13
C SER A 84 -11.29 1.39 14.07
N PRO A 85 -10.23 2.15 14.42
CA PRO A 85 -9.15 1.65 15.27
C PRO A 85 -9.61 1.30 16.70
N VAL A 86 -8.98 0.27 17.27
CA VAL A 86 -9.09 -0.08 18.70
C VAL A 86 -7.83 0.38 19.41
N TYR A 87 -8.00 1.04 20.57
CA TYR A 87 -6.91 1.58 21.37
C TYR A 87 -6.70 0.79 22.66
N ARG A 88 -5.44 0.45 22.99
CA ARG A 88 -5.06 -0.14 24.28
C ARG A 88 -3.62 0.25 24.63
N GLY A 89 -3.40 0.76 25.85
CA GLY A 89 -2.06 1.06 26.36
C GLY A 89 -1.26 2.05 25.50
N GLY A 90 -1.92 3.06 24.93
CA GLY A 90 -1.29 4.04 24.04
C GLY A 90 -0.99 3.56 22.62
N ARG A 91 -1.37 2.32 22.26
CA ARG A 91 -1.21 1.76 20.92
C ARG A 91 -2.57 1.59 20.24
N GLN A 92 -2.58 1.73 18.93
CA GLN A 92 -3.76 1.49 18.10
C GLN A 92 -3.57 0.24 17.25
N ARG A 93 -4.69 -0.41 16.91
CA ARG A 93 -4.72 -1.46 15.89
C ARG A 93 -6.02 -1.37 15.11
N SER A 94 -5.96 -1.65 13.82
CA SER A 94 -7.14 -1.92 13.01
C SER A 94 -6.99 -3.21 12.19
N SER A 95 -8.13 -3.81 11.85
CA SER A 95 -8.22 -4.89 10.86
C SER A 95 -8.31 -4.35 9.43
N GLN A 96 -8.62 -3.07 9.25
CA GLN A 96 -8.82 -2.44 7.96
C GLN A 96 -8.07 -1.12 7.87
N TYR A 97 -7.47 -0.87 6.72
CA TYR A 97 -6.83 0.43 6.42
C TYR A 97 -7.28 0.91 5.06
N ARG A 98 -7.47 2.22 4.93
CA ARG A 98 -7.80 2.87 3.67
C ARG A 98 -6.74 3.91 3.36
N ALA A 99 -6.20 3.86 2.15
CA ALA A 99 -5.39 4.96 1.61
C ALA A 99 -6.22 5.72 0.58
N GLU A 100 -6.30 7.04 0.70
CA GLU A 100 -6.80 7.93 -0.35
C GLU A 100 -5.59 8.60 -1.02
N VAL A 101 -5.26 8.18 -2.24
CA VAL A 101 -4.09 8.66 -2.96
C VAL A 101 -4.51 9.73 -3.94
N ARG A 102 -4.05 10.98 -3.71
CA ARG A 102 -4.37 12.13 -4.57
C ARG A 102 -3.44 12.18 -5.78
N LEU A 103 -4.02 12.10 -6.98
CA LEU A 103 -3.29 12.13 -8.25
C LEU A 103 -2.97 13.57 -8.67
N ILE A 104 -2.09 14.23 -7.92
CA ILE A 104 -1.73 15.64 -8.14
C ILE A 104 -0.66 15.72 -9.23
N PRO A 105 -0.90 16.43 -10.36
CA PRO A 105 0.06 16.49 -11.47
C PRO A 105 1.41 17.13 -11.15
N SER A 106 1.47 17.98 -10.12
CA SER A 106 2.69 18.65 -9.66
C SER A 106 3.42 17.89 -8.54
N HIS A 107 3.02 16.65 -8.23
CA HIS A 107 3.68 15.85 -7.22
C HIS A 107 5.10 15.44 -7.68
N GLU A 108 6.08 15.39 -6.77
CA GLU A 108 7.50 15.15 -7.09
C GLU A 108 7.74 13.86 -7.89
N GLY A 109 6.96 12.82 -7.61
CA GLY A 109 7.02 11.54 -8.32
C GLY A 109 6.44 11.55 -9.75
N VAL A 110 5.82 12.64 -10.20
CA VAL A 110 5.21 12.74 -11.54
C VAL A 110 6.26 13.15 -12.57
N ARG A 111 6.44 12.31 -13.58
CA ARG A 111 7.35 12.51 -14.70
C ARG A 111 6.65 13.01 -15.96
N ASP A 112 5.40 12.58 -16.16
CA ASP A 112 4.55 12.99 -17.28
C ASP A 112 3.12 13.18 -16.79
N ALA A 113 2.80 14.43 -16.47
CA ALA A 113 1.51 14.86 -15.96
C ALA A 113 0.35 14.60 -16.93
N ALA A 114 0.60 14.63 -18.24
CA ALA A 114 -0.43 14.40 -19.25
C ALA A 114 -0.81 12.91 -19.36
N ARG A 115 0.06 12.02 -18.88
CA ARG A 115 -0.08 10.56 -18.95
C ARG A 115 -0.41 9.89 -17.61
N ILE A 116 -0.81 10.67 -16.61
CA ILE A 116 -1.30 10.10 -15.35
C ILE A 116 -2.49 9.17 -15.62
N GLY A 117 -2.41 7.95 -15.08
CA GLY A 117 -3.47 6.95 -15.14
C GLY A 117 -4.84 7.53 -14.73
N LYS A 118 -5.89 7.15 -15.45
CA LYS A 118 -7.23 7.74 -15.25
C LYS A 118 -8.14 6.92 -14.34
N ASP A 119 -7.87 5.62 -14.22
CA ASP A 119 -8.63 4.64 -13.45
C ASP A 119 -7.66 3.77 -12.62
N PRO A 120 -8.13 3.10 -11.56
CA PRO A 120 -7.27 2.27 -10.72
C PRO A 120 -6.47 1.20 -11.49
N ARG A 121 -6.98 0.65 -12.59
CA ARG A 121 -6.33 -0.43 -13.36
C ARG A 121 -5.05 0.04 -14.06
N ALA A 122 -4.94 1.34 -14.30
CA ALA A 122 -3.73 1.95 -14.84
C ALA A 122 -2.56 1.96 -13.83
N PHE A 123 -2.81 1.59 -12.56
CA PHE A 123 -1.82 1.65 -11.49
C PHE A 123 -1.48 0.26 -10.93
N ARG A 124 -0.25 0.15 -10.45
CA ARG A 124 0.21 -0.91 -9.57
C ARG A 124 0.55 -0.32 -8.21
N LEU A 125 0.16 -1.00 -7.15
CA LEU A 125 0.63 -0.70 -5.81
C LEU A 125 1.95 -1.44 -5.57
N ILE A 126 3.01 -0.69 -5.30
CA ILE A 126 4.30 -1.24 -4.90
C ILE A 126 4.44 -1.08 -3.39
N ILE A 127 4.81 -2.15 -2.70
CA ILE A 127 5.04 -2.17 -1.26
C ILE A 127 6.43 -2.75 -1.00
N ASP A 128 7.27 -2.00 -0.30
CA ASP A 128 8.58 -2.43 0.15
C ASP A 128 8.49 -3.03 1.56
N ASN A 129 9.07 -4.21 1.78
CA ASN A 129 9.15 -4.87 3.08
C ASN A 129 10.50 -4.54 3.75
N PRO A 130 10.55 -3.60 4.71
CA PRO A 130 11.81 -3.26 5.38
C PRO A 130 12.33 -4.37 6.30
N ALA A 131 11.46 -5.29 6.72
CA ALA A 131 11.74 -6.31 7.73
C ALA A 131 11.46 -7.73 7.19
N ALA A 132 11.80 -7.99 5.93
CA ALA A 132 11.58 -9.28 5.29
C ALA A 132 12.35 -10.41 5.98
N ALA A 133 11.63 -11.44 6.44
CA ALA A 133 12.19 -12.73 6.80
C ALA A 133 12.71 -13.48 5.55
N ALA A 134 13.43 -14.58 5.73
CA ALA A 134 14.10 -15.31 4.65
C ALA A 134 13.15 -15.85 3.57
N ASP A 135 11.91 -16.13 3.94
CA ASP A 135 10.82 -16.68 3.11
C ASP A 135 9.80 -15.62 2.67
N GLN A 136 9.99 -14.35 3.06
CA GLN A 136 9.06 -13.27 2.75
C GLN A 136 9.54 -12.42 1.56
N PRO A 137 8.60 -11.86 0.77
CA PRO A 137 8.94 -10.90 -0.27
C PRO A 137 9.60 -9.65 0.33
N ARG A 138 10.67 -9.20 -0.32
CA ARG A 138 11.29 -7.89 -0.04
C ARG A 138 10.53 -6.73 -0.68
N ARG A 139 9.89 -6.98 -1.82
CA ARG A 139 9.07 -6.02 -2.55
C ARG A 139 7.94 -6.76 -3.24
N VAL A 140 6.73 -6.24 -3.11
CA VAL A 140 5.56 -6.74 -3.84
C VAL A 140 5.00 -5.68 -4.78
N SER A 141 4.41 -6.15 -5.86
CA SER A 141 3.64 -5.39 -6.83
C SER A 141 2.23 -5.98 -6.90
N VAL A 142 1.22 -5.15 -6.65
CA VAL A 142 -0.18 -5.55 -6.72
C VAL A 142 -0.84 -4.79 -7.87
N GLN A 143 -1.31 -5.53 -8.88
CA GLN A 143 -2.10 -4.95 -9.96
C GLN A 143 -3.49 -4.60 -9.44
N LEU A 144 -3.85 -3.31 -9.51
CA LEU A 144 -5.18 -2.84 -9.13
C LEU A 144 -6.21 -3.18 -10.23
N ARG A 145 -7.49 -3.31 -9.87
CA ARG A 145 -8.59 -3.76 -10.73
C ARG A 145 -9.82 -2.87 -10.61
#